data_AF-A0A4Q8LC93-F1
#
_entry.id   AF-A0A4Q8LC93-F1
#
_cell.length_a   1.000
_cell.length_b   1.000
_cell.length_c   1.000
_cell.angle_alpha   90.00
_cell.angle_beta   90.00
_cell.angle_gamma   90.00
#
_symmetry.space_group_name_H-M   'P 1'
#
loop_
_entity.id
_entity.type
_entity.pdbx_description
1 polymer ?
#
loop_
_entity_poly.entity_id
_entity_poly.type
_entity_poly.pdbx_seq_one_letter_code
_entity_poly.pdbx_strand_id
1 'polypeptide(L)'
;MLLAALLVLASAGPAEAISNRAKQRKLTDTQTLFTKAMRWGEFEQAWSVVDPEASQGAGLSALELSRYQQVEITGYSEIGSAAEPDGTVARMVDVRVVNRHTMAERTVRVRERWRWDPAAEQWWLQDGLPDLWQGQ
;
A
#
# COMPACT_ATOMS: atom_id res chain seq x y z
N MET A 1 -14.37 -26.36 47.15
CA MET A 1 -14.25 -26.56 45.69
C MET A 1 -14.43 -25.21 45.03
N LEU A 2 -13.39 -24.38 44.93
CA LEU A 2 -12.47 -24.29 43.78
C LEU A 2 -13.19 -24.21 42.43
N LEU A 3 -13.29 -22.99 41.88
CA LEU A 3 -13.19 -22.70 40.45
C LEU A 3 -12.97 -21.20 40.25
N ALA A 4 -11.70 -20.81 40.36
CA ALA A 4 -11.19 -19.59 39.73
C ALA A 4 -11.02 -19.89 38.23
N ALA A 5 -11.66 -19.11 37.37
CA ALA A 5 -11.47 -19.19 35.92
C ALA A 5 -11.12 -17.80 35.37
N LEU A 6 -9.85 -17.48 35.54
CA LEU A 6 -8.93 -16.85 34.59
C LEU A 6 -9.53 -15.83 33.60
N LEU A 7 -9.56 -14.56 34.03
CA LEU A 7 -9.66 -13.40 33.16
C LEU A 7 -8.25 -13.05 32.68
N VAL A 8 -7.81 -13.58 31.53
CA VAL A 8 -6.56 -13.13 30.88
C VAL A 8 -6.86 -11.83 30.15
N LEU A 9 -6.80 -10.69 30.85
CA LEU A 9 -6.60 -9.41 30.19
C LEU A 9 -5.13 -9.32 29.79
N ALA A 10 -4.86 -9.44 28.49
CA ALA A 10 -3.57 -9.06 27.93
C ALA A 10 -3.35 -7.56 28.17
N SER A 11 -2.51 -7.23 29.15
CA SER A 11 -2.11 -5.86 29.45
C SER A 11 -1.10 -5.38 28.41
N ALA A 12 -1.58 -4.84 27.28
CA ALA A 12 -0.73 -4.01 26.42
C ALA A 12 -0.38 -2.73 27.21
N GLY A 13 0.91 -2.53 27.49
CA GLY A 13 1.38 -1.38 28.25
C GLY A 13 1.14 -0.06 27.49
N PRO A 14 1.06 1.09 28.18
CA PRO A 14 0.84 2.40 27.54
C PRO A 14 1.89 2.74 26.47
N ALA A 15 3.15 2.30 26.66
CA ALA A 15 4.22 2.48 25.69
C ALA A 15 3.97 1.73 24.37
N GLU A 16 3.45 0.50 24.46
CA GLU A 16 3.15 -0.34 23.30
C GLU A 16 1.96 0.22 22.51
N ALA A 17 0.93 0.71 23.21
CA ALA A 17 -0.21 1.38 22.59
C ALA A 17 0.16 2.69 21.89
N ILE A 18 1.18 3.41 22.37
CA ILE A 18 1.71 4.63 21.73
C ILE A 18 2.50 4.26 20.47
N SER A 19 3.39 3.26 20.56
CA SER A 19 4.17 2.76 19.42
C SER A 19 3.28 2.28 18.28
N ASN A 20 2.23 1.53 18.59
CA ASN A 20 1.29 1.03 17.58
C ASN A 20 0.52 2.18 16.88
N ARG A 21 0.13 3.21 17.63
CA ARG A 21 -0.52 4.41 17.05
C ARG A 21 0.42 5.19 16.13
N ALA A 22 1.69 5.32 16.50
CA ALA A 22 2.70 5.98 15.66
C ALA A 22 2.93 5.19 14.36
N LYS A 23 3.09 3.86 14.47
CA LYS A 23 3.22 2.95 13.32
C LYS A 23 2.01 3.03 12.39
N GLN A 24 0.78 3.05 12.92
CA GLN A 24 -0.44 3.19 12.12
C GLN A 24 -0.51 4.55 11.41
N ARG A 25 -0.08 5.64 12.07
CA ARG A 25 -0.04 6.97 11.44
C ARG A 25 0.93 7.00 10.26
N LYS A 26 2.15 6.47 10.45
CA LYS A 26 3.13 6.34 9.36
C LYS A 26 2.57 5.54 8.19
N LEU A 27 1.80 4.47 8.45
CA LEU A 27 1.13 3.70 7.38
C LEU A 27 0.18 4.58 6.58
N THR A 28 -0.73 5.28 7.27
CA THR A 28 -1.71 6.16 6.62
C THR A 28 -1.05 7.29 5.83
N ASP A 29 0.01 7.88 6.36
CA ASP A 29 0.76 8.95 5.68
C ASP A 29 1.43 8.43 4.40
N THR A 30 2.14 7.30 4.47
CA THR A 30 2.79 6.67 3.31
C THR A 30 1.77 6.22 2.26
N GLN A 31 0.67 5.61 2.69
CA GLN A 31 -0.44 5.22 1.81
C GLN A 31 -1.08 6.43 1.11
N THR A 32 -1.22 7.55 1.81
CA THR A 32 -1.74 8.80 1.26
C THR A 32 -0.79 9.39 0.22
N LEU A 33 0.52 9.40 0.51
CA LEU A 33 1.55 9.82 -0.43
C LEU A 33 1.48 8.98 -1.71
N PHE A 34 1.48 7.66 -1.57
CA PHE A 34 1.38 6.73 -2.70
C PHE A 34 0.13 7.00 -3.55
N THR A 35 -1.04 7.06 -2.92
CA THR A 35 -2.31 7.30 -3.60
C THR A 35 -2.31 8.64 -4.34
N LYS A 36 -1.77 9.71 -3.76
CA LYS A 36 -1.68 11.02 -4.42
C LYS A 36 -0.74 10.95 -5.63
N ALA A 37 0.45 10.38 -5.44
CA ALA A 37 1.44 10.25 -6.49
C ALA A 37 0.88 9.46 -7.69
N MET A 38 0.21 8.33 -7.44
CA MET A 38 -0.48 7.55 -8.47
C MET A 38 -1.53 8.39 -9.21
N ARG A 39 -2.41 9.10 -8.49
CA ARG A 39 -3.48 9.91 -9.10
C ARG A 39 -2.96 11.07 -9.95
N TRP A 40 -1.83 11.65 -9.58
CA TRP A 40 -1.23 12.77 -10.31
C TRP A 40 -0.22 12.35 -11.36
N GLY A 41 -0.02 11.03 -11.55
CA GLY A 41 0.94 10.50 -12.52
C GLY A 41 2.40 10.70 -12.11
N GLU A 42 2.66 10.96 -10.83
CA GLU A 42 3.99 11.11 -10.25
C GLU A 42 4.57 9.72 -9.93
N PHE A 43 4.71 8.86 -10.95
CA PHE A 43 5.03 7.44 -10.77
C PHE A 43 6.40 7.18 -10.13
N GLU A 44 7.37 8.09 -10.31
CA GLU A 44 8.65 8.02 -9.59
C GLU A 44 8.47 8.28 -8.08
N GLN A 45 7.59 9.21 -7.71
CA GLN A 45 7.24 9.46 -6.30
C GLN A 45 6.44 8.30 -5.71
N ALA A 46 5.60 7.65 -6.51
CA ALA A 46 4.92 6.42 -6.10
C ALA A 46 5.92 5.25 -5.94
N TRP A 47 6.94 5.17 -6.81
CA TRP A 47 8.00 4.16 -6.71
C TRP A 47 8.86 4.33 -5.45
N SER A 48 9.01 5.55 -4.92
CA SER A 48 9.89 5.80 -3.76
C SER A 48 9.46 5.10 -2.47
N VAL A 49 8.23 4.56 -2.42
CA VAL A 49 7.73 3.80 -1.26
C VAL A 49 7.63 2.30 -1.54
N VAL A 50 8.09 1.85 -2.72
CA VAL A 50 8.21 0.43 -3.05
C VAL A 50 9.38 -0.16 -2.27
N ASP A 51 9.16 -1.36 -1.75
CA ASP A 51 10.17 -2.12 -1.02
C ASP A 51 11.42 -2.35 -1.90
N PRO A 52 12.61 -1.86 -1.50
CA PRO A 52 13.84 -2.09 -2.25
C PRO A 52 14.14 -3.58 -2.46
N GLU A 53 13.68 -4.44 -1.55
CA GLU A 53 13.81 -5.89 -1.70
C GLU A 53 12.92 -6.42 -2.83
N ALA A 54 11.72 -5.86 -2.99
CA ALA A 54 10.80 -6.22 -4.07
C ALA A 54 11.30 -5.74 -5.44
N SER A 55 11.94 -4.57 -5.49
CA SER A 55 12.55 -4.06 -6.72
C SER A 55 13.93 -4.63 -7.03
N GLN A 56 14.47 -5.50 -6.15
CA GLN A 56 15.87 -5.97 -6.23
C GLN A 56 16.87 -4.81 -6.30
N GLY A 57 16.55 -3.68 -5.67
CA GLY A 57 17.31 -2.44 -5.72
C GLY A 57 17.25 -1.70 -7.07
N ALA A 58 16.48 -2.20 -8.04
CA ALA A 58 16.27 -1.50 -9.30
C ALA A 58 15.32 -0.30 -9.10
N GLY A 59 15.62 0.79 -9.81
CA GLY A 59 14.68 1.88 -9.99
C GLY A 59 13.60 1.52 -11.01
N LEU A 60 12.54 2.32 -11.07
CA LEU A 60 11.54 2.25 -12.13
C LEU A 60 12.22 2.45 -13.50
N SER A 61 12.10 1.48 -14.40
CA SER A 61 12.73 1.59 -15.71
C SER A 61 12.01 2.61 -16.60
N ALA A 62 12.73 3.17 -17.58
CA ALA A 62 12.14 4.09 -18.56
C ALA A 62 11.00 3.42 -19.36
N LEU A 63 11.11 2.12 -19.63
CA LEU A 63 10.07 1.35 -20.31
C LEU A 63 8.80 1.28 -19.45
N GLU A 64 8.93 0.94 -18.16
CA GLU A 64 7.79 0.89 -17.25
C GLU A 64 7.14 2.27 -17.10
N LEU A 65 7.95 3.31 -16.89
CA LEU A 65 7.46 4.68 -16.81
C LEU A 65 6.69 5.09 -18.07
N SER A 66 7.21 4.75 -19.26
CA SER A 66 6.54 5.03 -20.54
C SER A 66 5.21 4.30 -20.69
N ARG A 67 5.04 3.12 -20.08
CA ARG A 67 3.75 2.43 -20.04
C ARG A 67 2.78 3.23 -19.19
N TYR A 68 3.15 3.59 -17.96
CA TYR A 68 2.28 4.35 -17.06
C TYR A 68 1.85 5.72 -17.63
N GLN A 69 2.68 6.35 -18.46
CA GLN A 69 2.33 7.59 -19.17
C GLN A 69 1.20 7.44 -20.20
N GLN A 70 0.83 6.22 -20.61
CA GLN A 70 -0.26 5.97 -21.57
C GLN A 70 -1.64 5.97 -20.91
N VAL A 71 -1.70 6.03 -19.58
CA VAL A 71 -2.95 5.98 -18.82
C VAL A 71 -3.09 7.19 -17.91
N GLU A 72 -4.33 7.49 -17.54
CA GLU A 72 -4.67 8.50 -16.55
C GLU A 72 -5.50 7.88 -15.43
N ILE A 73 -5.14 8.16 -14.18
CA ILE A 73 -5.88 7.65 -13.02
C ILE A 73 -6.91 8.70 -12.59
N THR A 74 -8.18 8.40 -12.85
CA THR A 74 -9.30 9.32 -12.55
C THR A 74 -9.99 9.00 -11.23
N GLY A 75 -9.66 7.86 -10.60
CA GLY A 75 -10.22 7.45 -9.31
C GLY A 75 -9.31 6.49 -8.55
N TYR A 76 -9.33 6.60 -7.22
CA TYR A 76 -8.58 5.73 -6.32
C TYR A 76 -9.40 5.57 -5.03
N SER A 77 -10.06 4.43 -4.88
CA SER A 77 -11.02 4.19 -3.82
C SER A 77 -10.62 2.98 -2.98
N GLU A 78 -10.39 3.20 -1.69
CA GLU A 78 -10.15 2.10 -0.76
C GLU A 78 -11.45 1.31 -0.53
N ILE A 79 -11.36 -0.01 -0.70
CA ILE A 79 -12.45 -0.96 -0.46
C ILE A 79 -12.35 -1.55 0.94
N GLY A 80 -11.13 -1.77 1.42
CA GLY A 80 -10.88 -2.23 2.77
C GLY A 80 -9.40 -2.46 3.05
N SER A 81 -9.09 -2.64 4.32
CA SER A 81 -7.75 -2.87 4.82
C SER A 81 -7.77 -3.90 5.96
N ALA A 82 -6.78 -4.78 5.99
CA ALA A 82 -6.66 -5.82 7.01
C ALA A 82 -5.19 -6.10 7.34
N ALA A 83 -4.88 -6.29 8.62
CA ALA A 83 -3.59 -6.84 9.03
C ALA A 83 -3.53 -8.34 8.73
N GLU A 84 -2.41 -8.81 8.22
CA GLU A 84 -2.13 -10.22 7.96
C GLU A 84 -1.36 -10.87 9.13
N PRO A 85 -1.36 -12.21 9.25
CA PRO A 85 -0.67 -12.92 10.34
C PRO A 85 0.84 -12.66 10.43
N ASP A 86 1.48 -12.29 9.32
CA ASP A 86 2.90 -11.96 9.24
C ASP A 86 3.23 -10.51 9.65
N GLY A 87 2.20 -9.73 10.02
CA GLY A 87 2.34 -8.33 10.42
C GLY A 87 2.35 -7.33 9.25
N THR A 88 2.17 -7.80 8.01
CA THR A 88 1.88 -6.92 6.88
C THR A 88 0.44 -6.39 6.96
N VAL A 89 0.16 -5.32 6.22
CA VAL A 89 -1.20 -4.78 6.07
C VAL A 89 -1.58 -4.84 4.60
N ALA A 90 -2.61 -5.59 4.30
CA ALA A 90 -3.20 -5.66 2.97
C ALA A 90 -4.30 -4.61 2.81
N ARG A 91 -4.17 -3.77 1.79
CA ARG A 91 -5.17 -2.79 1.38
C ARG A 91 -5.73 -3.16 0.00
N MET A 92 -7.05 -3.26 -0.12
CA MET A 92 -7.75 -3.45 -1.38
C MET A 92 -8.25 -2.12 -1.90
N VAL A 93 -7.94 -1.79 -3.15
CA VAL A 93 -8.34 -0.52 -3.77
C VAL A 93 -8.92 -0.75 -5.17
N ASP A 94 -9.91 0.05 -5.53
CA ASP A 94 -10.39 0.19 -6.90
C ASP A 94 -9.74 1.41 -7.54
N VAL A 95 -8.98 1.18 -8.61
CA VAL A 95 -8.32 2.22 -9.39
C VAL A 95 -9.07 2.41 -10.69
N ARG A 96 -9.63 3.60 -10.91
CA ARG A 96 -10.26 3.95 -12.18
C ARG A 96 -9.20 4.53 -13.11
N VAL A 97 -9.07 3.92 -14.28
CA VAL A 97 -8.00 4.17 -15.24
C VAL A 97 -8.63 4.48 -16.60
N VAL A 98 -8.17 5.54 -17.24
CA VAL A 98 -8.51 5.89 -18.62
C VAL A 98 -7.28 5.69 -19.50
N ASN A 99 -7.42 4.96 -20.60
CA ASN A 99 -6.38 4.89 -21.62
C ASN A 99 -6.39 6.21 -22.43
N ARG A 100 -5.26 6.93 -22.45
CA ARG A 100 -5.17 8.26 -23.10
C ARG A 100 -5.33 8.21 -24.62
N HIS A 101 -5.11 7.06 -25.24
CA HIS A 101 -5.17 6.89 -26.70
C HIS A 101 -6.56 6.48 -27.18
N THR A 102 -7.26 5.64 -26.42
CA THR A 102 -8.58 5.11 -26.82
C THR A 102 -9.75 5.76 -26.09
N MET A 103 -9.47 6.54 -25.04
CA MET A 103 -10.46 7.07 -24.10
C MET A 103 -11.32 5.99 -23.41
N ALA A 104 -10.88 4.73 -23.46
CA ALA A 104 -11.54 3.65 -22.76
C ALA A 104 -11.28 3.75 -21.25
N GLU A 105 -12.36 3.73 -20.46
CA GLU A 105 -12.31 3.69 -19.00
C GLU A 105 -12.46 2.25 -18.49
N ARG A 106 -11.72 1.93 -17.44
CA ARG A 106 -11.88 0.69 -16.67
C ARG A 106 -11.60 0.91 -15.19
N THR A 107 -12.07 -0.04 -14.37
CA THR A 107 -11.71 -0.14 -12.97
C THR A 107 -10.84 -1.37 -12.76
N VAL A 108 -9.68 -1.20 -12.13
CA VAL A 108 -8.74 -2.26 -11.78
C VAL A 108 -8.75 -2.44 -10.26
N ARG A 109 -9.04 -3.66 -9.81
CA ARG A 109 -8.94 -4.04 -8.39
C ARG A 109 -7.49 -4.36 -8.07
N VAL A 110 -6.88 -3.59 -7.18
CA VAL A 110 -5.49 -3.75 -6.77
C VAL A 110 -5.44 -4.20 -5.32
N ARG A 111 -4.56 -5.18 -5.03
CA ARG A 111 -4.14 -5.53 -3.68
C ARG A 111 -2.77 -4.93 -3.44
N GLU A 112 -2.64 -4.18 -2.35
CA GLU A 112 -1.37 -3.60 -1.91
C GLU A 112 -1.00 -4.21 -0.56
N ARG A 113 0.21 -4.74 -0.44
CA ARG A 113 0.76 -5.28 0.81
C ARG A 113 1.84 -4.36 1.35
N TRP A 114 1.60 -3.88 2.56
CA TRP A 114 2.47 -2.95 3.26
C TRP A 114 3.23 -3.69 4.34
N ARG A 115 4.57 -3.65 4.29
CA ARG A 115 5.45 -4.24 5.30
C ARG A 115 6.09 -3.16 6.14
N TRP A 116 6.10 -3.35 7.45
CA TRP A 116 6.85 -2.49 8.36
C TRP A 116 8.32 -2.91 8.40
N ASP A 117 9.20 -1.96 8.20
CA ASP A 117 10.64 -2.10 8.42
C ASP A 117 10.99 -1.47 9.78
N PRO A 118 11.38 -2.27 10.79
CA PRO A 118 11.75 -1.74 12.09
C PRO A 118 13.11 -1.03 12.09
N ALA A 119 14.00 -1.33 11.16
CA ALA A 119 15.33 -0.70 11.11
C ALA A 119 15.24 0.71 10.50
N ALA A 120 14.44 0.87 9.45
CA ALA A 120 14.20 2.17 8.83
C ALA A 120 12.98 2.93 9.41
N GLU A 121 12.24 2.29 10.33
CA GLU A 121 10.99 2.76 10.91
C GLU A 121 9.97 3.30 9.89
N GLN A 122 9.79 2.58 8.79
CA GLN A 122 8.87 2.99 7.72
C GLN A 122 8.08 1.81 7.15
N TRP A 123 7.05 2.14 6.38
CA TRP A 123 6.26 1.17 5.65
C TRP A 123 6.69 1.12 4.19
N TRP A 124 6.82 -0.09 3.67
CA TRP A 124 7.17 -0.36 2.29
C TRP A 124 6.04 -1.09 1.57
N LEU A 125 5.80 -0.74 0.31
CA LEU A 125 4.89 -1.45 -0.58
C LEU A 125 5.62 -2.63 -1.22
N GLN A 126 5.18 -3.86 -0.94
CA GLN A 126 5.86 -5.07 -1.40
C GLN A 126 5.55 -5.45 -2.85
N ASP A 127 4.45 -4.98 -3.41
CA ASP A 127 3.95 -5.46 -4.71
C ASP A 127 4.45 -4.63 -5.90
N GLY A 128 5.19 -3.54 -5.64
CA GLY A 128 5.57 -2.57 -6.67
C GLY A 128 4.38 -1.72 -7.14
N LEU A 129 4.54 -1.05 -8.28
CA LEU A 129 3.42 -0.35 -8.91
C LEU A 129 2.42 -1.37 -9.49
N PRO A 130 1.11 -1.11 -9.39
CA PRO A 130 0.11 -2.05 -9.87
C PRO A 130 0.12 -2.17 -11.39
N ASP A 131 -0.19 -3.36 -11.89
CA ASP A 131 -0.50 -3.58 -13.30
C ASP A 131 -1.88 -2.99 -13.64
N LEU A 132 -1.87 -1.87 -14.37
CA LEU A 132 -3.09 -1.14 -14.76
C LEU A 132 -3.71 -1.63 -16.07
N TRP A 133 -3.16 -2.68 -16.69
CA TRP A 133 -3.59 -3.22 -17.99
C TRP A 133 -4.35 -4.54 -17.89
N GLN A 134 -4.62 -5.04 -16.69
CA GLN A 134 -5.44 -6.24 -16.53
C GLN A 134 -6.80 -6.09 -17.22
N GLY A 135 -7.15 -7.08 -18.06
CA GLY A 135 -8.38 -7.10 -18.85
C GLY A 135 -8.29 -6.43 -20.23
N GLN A 136 -7.11 -6.03 -20.68
CA GLN A 136 -6.83 -5.56 -22.05
C GLN A 136 -6.14 -6.64 -22.90
#